data_AF-A0A850M9Y7-F1
#
_entry.id   AF-A0A850M9Y7-F1
#
_cell.length_a   1.000
_cell.length_b   1.000
_cell.length_c   1.000
_cell.angle_alpha   90.00
_cell.angle_beta   90.00
_cell.angle_gamma   90.00
#
_symmetry.space_group_name_H-M   'P 1'
#
loop_
_entity.id
_entity.type
_entity.pdbx_description
1 polymer ?
#
loop_
_entity_poly.entity_id
_entity_poly.type
_entity_poly.pdbx_seq_one_letter_code
_entity_poly.pdbx_strand_id
1 'polypeptide(L)'
;MTRKGEKKHLKRTSAPKYWSIHRKEAKFTVKPSAGPHQISNCLPLLVIIRDLLHFAENAREAKRIINTGNVKVDGVTRKDFKYPVGLMDVVAIPAINSYYRIIPAPRKGLILHPIEDDETGYKLCRIENKTVIKGGNIQLNLHDGRNIIVQLNDPNNSEEDIYKTRDVLQISIPTQEVMEHIKFNENVFSIVIAGRNLGLTGKITKIEKRFGPHASMVTLERDGKTFQTALEYAFPLGTENPLISLPS
;
A
#
# COMPACT_ATOMS: atom_id res chain seq x y z
N MET A 1 10.18 -18.53 30.05
CA MET A 1 9.04 -17.61 30.29
C MET A 1 8.08 -17.67 29.11
N THR A 2 6.90 -18.25 29.32
CA THR A 2 5.85 -18.38 28.28
C THR A 2 5.14 -17.05 28.07
N ARG A 3 4.81 -16.74 26.81
CA ARG A 3 4.25 -15.44 26.39
C ARG A 3 2.77 -15.36 26.78
N LYS A 4 2.41 -14.46 27.70
CA LYS A 4 1.04 -14.33 28.24
C LYS A 4 0.16 -13.24 27.57
N GLY A 5 0.63 -12.61 26.49
CA GLY A 5 -0.14 -11.54 25.83
C GLY A 5 0.56 -10.83 24.67
N GLU A 6 -0.07 -9.74 24.22
CA GLU A 6 0.41 -8.94 23.09
C GLU A 6 1.77 -8.27 23.39
N LYS A 7 2.67 -8.28 22.41
CA LYS A 7 3.96 -7.57 22.53
C LYS A 7 3.75 -6.09 22.30
N LYS A 8 3.94 -5.25 23.32
CA LYS A 8 3.87 -3.78 23.18
C LYS A 8 5.13 -3.14 22.58
N HIS A 9 6.23 -3.90 22.51
CA HIS A 9 7.55 -3.41 22.10
C HIS A 9 8.06 -4.14 20.86
N LEU A 10 8.83 -3.43 20.03
CA LEU A 10 9.51 -3.97 18.86
C LEU A 10 11.01 -3.66 18.96
N LYS A 11 11.85 -4.69 18.97
CA LYS A 11 13.32 -4.52 18.87
C LYS A 11 13.65 -4.03 17.46
N ARG A 12 14.57 -3.07 17.34
CA ARG A 12 14.96 -2.49 16.04
C ARG A 12 15.63 -3.53 15.13
N THR A 13 16.38 -4.47 15.71
CA THR A 13 16.98 -5.61 15.00
C THR A 13 15.94 -6.55 14.37
N SER A 14 14.76 -6.67 15.00
CA SER A 14 13.62 -7.47 14.54
C SER A 14 12.61 -6.65 13.74
N ALA A 15 12.91 -5.41 13.37
CA ALA A 15 12.04 -4.62 12.50
C ALA A 15 11.85 -5.32 11.14
N PRO A 16 10.73 -5.08 10.44
CA PRO A 16 10.51 -5.56 9.08
C PRO A 16 11.65 -5.18 8.14
N LYS A 17 11.96 -6.05 7.17
CA LYS A 17 13.04 -5.82 6.18
C LYS A 17 12.76 -4.64 5.26
N TYR A 18 11.49 -4.33 5.05
CA TYR A 18 11.04 -3.26 4.17
C TYR A 18 11.21 -1.86 4.77
N TRP A 19 11.60 -1.74 6.05
CA TRP A 19 11.87 -0.45 6.67
C TRP A 19 13.32 -0.05 6.38
N SER A 20 13.52 1.07 5.68
CA SER A 20 14.84 1.63 5.40
C SER A 20 15.45 2.31 6.65
N ILE A 21 15.62 1.55 7.73
CA ILE A 21 16.16 2.05 9.02
C ILE A 21 17.45 1.32 9.43
N HIS A 22 18.34 2.05 10.11
CA HIS A 22 19.59 1.52 10.64
C HIS A 22 19.35 0.61 11.86
N ARG A 23 19.40 -0.71 11.67
CA ARG A 23 19.01 -1.69 12.70
C ARG A 23 19.84 -1.71 13.98
N LYS A 24 21.09 -1.25 13.91
CA LYS A 24 22.08 -1.32 15.02
C LYS A 24 22.24 -0.01 15.80
N GLU A 25 21.59 1.05 15.35
CA GLU A 25 21.70 2.39 15.95
C GLU A 25 21.05 2.47 17.34
N ALA A 26 19.93 1.78 17.53
CA ALA A 26 19.19 1.77 18.79
C ALA A 26 18.61 0.39 19.09
N LYS A 27 18.31 0.12 20.37
CA LYS A 27 17.77 -1.18 20.82
C LYS A 27 16.32 -1.41 20.37
N PHE A 28 15.51 -0.35 20.36
CA PHE A 28 14.07 -0.42 20.08
C PHE A 28 13.68 0.47 18.90
N THR A 29 12.58 0.12 18.26
CA THR A 29 11.91 0.97 17.28
C THR A 29 10.43 1.11 17.66
N VAL A 30 9.72 2.00 16.97
CA VAL A 30 8.29 2.16 17.15
C VAL A 30 7.58 0.94 16.61
N LYS A 31 6.82 0.25 17.47
CA LYS A 31 5.84 -0.74 17.03
C LYS A 31 4.64 0.01 16.44
N PRO A 32 4.23 -0.24 15.18
CA PRO A 32 3.04 0.39 14.63
C PRO A 32 1.80 0.02 15.45
N SER A 33 0.82 0.93 15.48
CA SER A 33 -0.51 0.63 16.02
C SER A 33 -1.26 -0.31 15.07
N ALA A 34 -2.31 -0.97 15.58
CA ALA A 34 -3.25 -1.67 14.71
C ALA A 34 -3.97 -0.63 13.83
N GLY A 35 -4.06 -0.88 12.54
CA GLY A 35 -4.59 0.08 11.59
C GLY A 35 -4.74 -0.51 10.18
N PRO A 36 -4.75 0.34 9.14
CA PRO A 36 -5.01 -0.06 7.76
C PRO A 36 -4.15 -1.21 7.24
N HIS A 37 -2.86 -1.19 7.59
CA HIS A 37 -1.86 -2.05 6.97
C HIS A 37 -1.19 -3.00 7.97
N GLN A 38 -0.78 -4.18 7.48
CA GLN A 38 -0.05 -5.16 8.28
C GLN A 38 1.34 -4.63 8.69
N ILE A 39 1.85 -5.08 9.84
CA ILE A 39 3.18 -4.68 10.36
C ILE A 39 4.33 -4.95 9.37
N SER A 40 4.19 -5.99 8.55
CA SER A 40 5.16 -6.33 7.50
C SER A 40 5.18 -5.29 6.39
N ASN A 41 4.05 -4.65 6.07
CA ASN A 41 3.86 -3.84 4.86
C ASN A 41 3.49 -2.39 5.16
N CYS A 42 3.90 -1.86 6.32
CA CYS A 42 3.66 -0.47 6.70
C CYS A 42 4.91 0.18 7.29
N LEU A 43 4.92 1.50 7.35
CA LEU A 43 5.89 2.35 8.02
C LEU A 43 5.16 3.22 9.06
N PRO A 44 5.59 3.26 10.33
CA PRO A 44 5.05 4.20 11.30
C PRO A 44 5.31 5.65 10.89
N LEU A 45 4.35 6.55 11.15
CA LEU A 45 4.54 8.00 10.91
C LEU A 45 5.79 8.58 11.57
N LEU A 46 6.16 8.12 12.77
CA LEU A 46 7.39 8.57 13.43
C LEU A 46 8.64 8.21 12.61
N VAL A 47 8.67 7.01 12.02
CA VAL A 47 9.80 6.54 11.20
C VAL A 47 9.88 7.37 9.92
N ILE A 48 8.74 7.66 9.30
CA ILE A 48 8.65 8.51 8.10
C ILE A 48 9.27 9.89 8.35
N ILE A 49 8.83 10.59 9.40
CA ILE A 49 9.25 11.98 9.63
C ILE A 49 10.70 12.08 10.11
N ARG A 50 11.13 11.16 10.99
CA ARG A 50 12.46 11.21 11.61
C ARG A 50 13.52 10.53 10.75
N ASP A 51 13.28 9.28 10.34
CA ASP A 51 14.30 8.43 9.73
C ASP A 51 14.33 8.53 8.19
N LEU A 52 13.20 8.84 7.52
CA LEU A 52 13.14 8.90 6.05
C LEU A 52 13.20 10.33 5.51
N LEU A 53 12.43 11.26 6.08
CA LEU A 53 12.38 12.65 5.65
C LEU A 53 13.38 13.55 6.40
N HIS A 54 13.92 13.09 7.53
CA HIS A 54 14.87 13.84 8.36
C HIS A 54 14.38 15.24 8.79
N PHE A 55 13.07 15.43 8.98
CA PHE A 55 12.50 16.69 9.49
C PHE A 55 12.61 16.86 11.01
N ALA A 56 13.04 15.82 11.69
CA ALA A 56 13.30 15.85 13.13
C ALA A 56 14.52 14.99 13.43
N GLU A 57 15.39 15.46 14.30
CA GLU A 57 16.53 14.67 14.79
C GLU A 57 16.05 13.69 15.85
N ASN A 58 15.13 14.15 16.72
CA ASN A 58 14.68 13.40 17.88
C ASN A 58 13.22 12.96 17.78
N ALA A 59 12.90 11.84 18.46
CA ALA A 59 11.53 11.34 18.54
C ALA A 59 10.56 12.32 19.22
N ARG A 60 11.04 13.21 20.09
CA ARG A 60 10.21 14.22 20.77
C ARG A 60 9.75 15.31 19.79
N GLU A 61 10.65 15.78 18.93
CA GLU A 61 10.35 16.74 17.85
C GLU A 61 9.39 16.14 16.84
N ALA A 62 9.69 14.92 16.35
CA ALA A 62 8.82 14.21 15.40
C ALA A 62 7.40 14.07 15.96
N LYS A 63 7.25 13.69 17.25
CA LYS A 63 5.93 13.64 17.91
C LYS A 63 5.24 14.99 17.98
N ARG A 64 5.98 16.08 18.22
CA ARG A 64 5.42 17.43 18.25
C ARG A 64 4.87 17.80 16.87
N ILE A 65 5.64 17.55 15.81
CA ILE A 65 5.21 17.78 14.42
C ILE A 65 3.91 17.01 14.12
N ILE A 66 3.86 15.72 14.45
CA ILE A 66 2.67 14.89 14.22
C ILE A 66 1.47 15.40 15.04
N ASN A 67 1.68 15.71 16.32
CA ASN A 67 0.60 16.13 17.23
C ASN A 67 0.01 17.51 16.88
N THR A 68 0.81 18.40 16.28
CA THR A 68 0.30 19.70 15.79
C THR A 68 -0.71 19.54 14.66
N GLY A 69 -0.78 18.36 14.02
CA GLY A 69 -1.75 18.08 12.96
C GLY A 69 -1.29 18.49 11.56
N ASN A 70 0.00 18.77 11.39
CA ASN A 70 0.60 19.18 10.11
C ASN A 70 0.82 18.02 9.13
N VAL A 71 0.47 16.79 9.52
CA VAL A 71 0.65 15.58 8.70
C VAL A 71 -0.71 14.96 8.42
N LYS A 72 -1.02 14.83 7.13
CA LYS A 72 -2.22 14.16 6.63
C LYS A 72 -1.82 12.86 5.95
N VAL A 73 -2.59 11.80 6.18
CA VAL A 73 -2.47 10.52 5.46
C VAL A 73 -3.79 10.26 4.79
N ASP A 74 -3.77 10.09 3.46
CA ASP A 74 -4.95 9.98 2.62
C ASP A 74 -5.97 11.08 2.94
N GLY A 75 -5.53 12.35 2.95
CA GLY A 75 -6.37 13.52 3.22
C GLY A 75 -6.80 13.73 4.67
N VAL A 76 -6.64 12.73 5.55
CA VAL A 76 -7.05 12.80 6.97
C VAL A 76 -5.87 13.17 7.86
N THR A 77 -6.03 14.19 8.71
CA THR A 77 -5.02 14.56 9.71
C THR A 77 -4.79 13.43 10.71
N ARG A 78 -3.55 12.95 10.84
CA ARG A 78 -3.19 11.88 11.76
C ARG A 78 -2.27 12.41 12.86
N LYS A 79 -2.69 12.24 14.12
CA LYS A 79 -1.93 12.63 15.31
C LYS A 79 -1.25 11.46 16.01
N ASP A 80 -1.54 10.21 15.62
CA ASP A 80 -0.89 9.04 16.18
C ASP A 80 0.49 8.82 15.53
N PHE A 81 1.56 8.98 16.29
CA PHE A 81 2.92 8.75 15.82
C PHE A 81 3.20 7.27 15.47
N LYS A 82 2.37 6.34 15.93
CA LYS A 82 2.47 4.91 15.61
C LYS A 82 1.61 4.50 14.41
N TYR A 83 0.86 5.44 13.83
CA TYR A 83 -0.08 5.15 12.75
C TYR A 83 0.65 4.44 11.60
N PRO A 84 0.16 3.26 11.15
CA PRO A 84 0.79 2.51 10.07
C PRO A 84 0.38 3.12 8.72
N VAL A 85 1.36 3.67 8.01
CA VAL A 85 1.21 4.13 6.63
C VAL A 85 1.77 3.07 5.70
N GLY A 86 1.01 2.61 4.72
CA GLY A 86 1.38 1.47 3.89
C GLY A 86 1.42 1.78 2.40
N LEU A 87 1.39 0.71 1.61
CA LEU A 87 1.47 0.76 0.16
C LEU A 87 0.42 1.71 -0.44
N MET A 88 0.82 2.53 -1.42
CA MET A 88 0.00 3.52 -2.13
C MET A 88 -0.62 4.63 -1.27
N ASP A 89 -0.41 4.65 0.05
CA ASP A 89 -0.87 5.76 0.88
C ASP A 89 -0.17 7.06 0.47
N VAL A 90 -0.93 8.15 0.53
CA VAL A 90 -0.43 9.51 0.26
C VAL A 90 -0.20 10.22 1.59
N VAL A 91 1.05 10.61 1.85
CA VAL A 91 1.46 11.44 2.99
C VAL A 91 1.60 12.87 2.52
N ALA A 92 0.73 13.74 3.01
CA ALA A 92 0.73 15.16 2.69
C ALA A 92 1.19 15.97 3.91
N ILE A 93 2.08 16.93 3.67
CA ILE A 93 2.56 17.88 4.69
C ILE A 93 2.26 19.29 4.17
N PRO A 94 1.05 19.82 4.44
CA PRO A 94 0.60 21.10 3.88
C PRO A 94 1.47 22.30 4.27
N ALA A 95 2.17 22.23 5.41
CA ALA A 95 3.02 23.32 5.88
C ALA A 95 4.20 23.63 4.95
N ILE A 96 4.62 22.65 4.14
CA ILE A 96 5.77 22.76 3.23
C ILE A 96 5.40 22.41 1.78
N ASN A 97 4.10 22.31 1.46
CA ASN A 97 3.58 21.87 0.16
C ASN A 97 4.32 20.65 -0.40
N SER A 98 4.60 19.67 0.45
CA SER A 98 5.30 18.45 0.07
C SER A 98 4.39 17.25 0.24
N TYR A 99 4.33 16.44 -0.82
CA TYR A 99 3.46 15.28 -0.91
C TYR A 99 4.29 14.07 -1.31
N TYR A 100 4.00 12.95 -0.67
CA TYR A 100 4.74 11.72 -0.88
C TYR A 100 3.77 10.55 -1.02
N ARG A 101 4.03 9.67 -1.98
CA ARG A 101 3.37 8.36 -2.08
C ARG A 101 4.30 7.27 -1.60
N ILE A 102 3.77 6.32 -0.84
CA ILE A 102 4.54 5.15 -0.42
C ILE A 102 4.54 4.10 -1.52
N ILE A 103 5.73 3.82 -2.07
CA ILE A 103 5.93 2.87 -3.16
C ILE A 103 7.08 1.91 -2.80
N PRO A 104 7.00 0.61 -3.17
CA PRO A 104 8.12 -0.30 -3.01
C PRO A 104 9.20 0.00 -4.04
N ALA A 105 10.45 0.12 -3.59
CA ALA A 105 11.60 0.28 -4.45
C ALA A 105 12.54 -0.94 -4.38
N PRO A 106 13.23 -1.27 -5.50
CA PRO A 106 14.20 -2.35 -5.54
C PRO A 106 15.26 -2.20 -4.45
N ARG A 107 15.48 -3.28 -3.69
CA ARG A 107 16.48 -3.38 -2.60
C ARG A 107 16.27 -2.45 -1.38
N LYS A 108 15.45 -1.40 -1.50
CA LYS A 108 15.25 -0.40 -0.44
C LYS A 108 14.02 -0.64 0.44
N GLY A 109 13.06 -1.45 -0.03
CA GLY A 109 11.83 -1.69 0.71
C GLY A 109 10.75 -0.67 0.33
N LEU A 110 10.01 -0.17 1.31
CA LEU A 110 9.05 0.91 1.10
C LEU A 110 9.77 2.25 1.19
N ILE A 111 9.60 3.09 0.15
CA ILE A 111 10.17 4.43 0.08
C ILE A 111 9.06 5.48 -0.04
N LEU A 112 9.42 6.72 0.26
CA LEU A 112 8.60 7.89 0.02
C LEU A 112 9.00 8.47 -1.33
N HIS A 113 8.11 8.37 -2.31
CA HIS A 113 8.29 8.97 -3.62
C HIS A 113 7.59 10.34 -3.63
N PRO A 114 8.29 11.46 -3.90
CA PRO A 114 7.65 12.76 -3.99
C PRO A 114 6.69 12.79 -5.18
N ILE A 115 5.52 13.38 -4.99
CA ILE A 115 4.46 13.53 -6.00
C ILE A 115 4.00 14.98 -6.09
N GLU A 116 3.38 15.34 -7.21
CA GLU A 116 2.72 16.63 -7.41
C GLU A 116 1.30 16.65 -6.83
N ASP A 117 0.75 17.84 -6.60
CA ASP A 117 -0.57 18.04 -5.95
C ASP A 117 -1.71 17.32 -6.68
N ASP A 118 -1.65 17.24 -8.02
CA ASP A 118 -2.68 16.59 -8.84
C ASP A 118 -2.81 15.09 -8.53
N GLU A 119 -1.70 14.42 -8.21
CA GLU A 119 -1.71 12.99 -7.88
C GLU A 119 -2.16 12.71 -6.43
N THR A 120 -2.31 13.74 -5.60
CA THR A 120 -2.69 13.56 -4.19
C THR A 120 -4.18 13.28 -4.00
N GLY A 121 -5.00 13.66 -4.98
CA GLY A 121 -6.45 13.52 -4.94
C GLY A 121 -6.93 12.07 -5.11
N TYR A 122 -6.03 11.13 -5.40
CA TYR A 122 -6.42 9.74 -5.61
C TYR A 122 -5.38 8.72 -5.14
N LYS A 123 -5.85 7.48 -5.02
CA LYS A 123 -5.06 6.32 -4.62
C LYS A 123 -5.52 5.08 -5.34
N LEU A 124 -4.56 4.20 -5.61
CA LEU A 124 -4.82 2.88 -6.15
C LEU A 124 -5.00 1.88 -5.01
N CYS A 125 -6.12 1.18 -4.99
CA CYS A 125 -6.40 0.13 -4.02
C CYS A 125 -6.77 -1.18 -4.69
N ARG A 126 -6.02 -2.23 -4.36
CA ARG A 126 -6.34 -3.60 -4.79
C ARG A 126 -7.49 -4.19 -3.99
N ILE A 127 -8.40 -4.90 -4.68
CA ILE A 127 -9.45 -5.72 -4.08
C ILE A 127 -8.82 -7.05 -3.62
N GLU A 128 -8.76 -7.28 -2.31
CA GLU A 128 -8.27 -8.56 -1.75
C GLU A 128 -9.37 -9.60 -1.71
N ASN A 129 -10.56 -9.18 -1.27
CA ASN A 129 -11.68 -10.07 -1.08
C ASN A 129 -12.99 -9.37 -1.44
N LYS A 130 -13.99 -10.20 -1.70
CA LYS A 130 -15.34 -9.79 -2.02
C LYS A 130 -16.30 -10.61 -1.18
N THR A 131 -17.19 -9.95 -0.46
CA THR A 131 -18.16 -10.61 0.42
C THR A 131 -19.56 -10.11 0.12
N VAL A 132 -20.53 -11.02 0.09
CA VAL A 132 -21.94 -10.67 -0.01
C VAL A 132 -22.46 -10.36 1.38
N ILE A 133 -23.02 -9.17 1.57
CA ILE A 133 -23.57 -8.72 2.84
C ILE A 133 -25.08 -8.93 2.89
N LYS A 134 -25.65 -8.81 4.10
CA LYS A 134 -27.11 -8.85 4.28
C LYS A 134 -27.76 -7.76 3.42
N GLY A 135 -28.80 -8.14 2.68
CA GLY A 135 -29.45 -7.25 1.71
C GLY A 135 -29.00 -7.43 0.26
N GLY A 136 -28.20 -8.46 -0.06
CA GLY A 136 -27.81 -8.79 -1.44
C GLY A 136 -26.70 -7.91 -2.02
N ASN A 137 -26.32 -6.85 -1.31
CA ASN A 137 -25.22 -5.97 -1.70
C ASN A 137 -23.86 -6.67 -1.57
N ILE A 138 -22.89 -6.13 -2.29
CA ILE A 138 -21.53 -6.64 -2.33
C ILE A 138 -20.59 -5.68 -1.62
N GLN A 139 -19.76 -6.21 -0.74
CA GLN A 139 -18.69 -5.49 -0.09
C GLN A 139 -17.34 -5.89 -0.68
N LEU A 140 -16.62 -4.90 -1.21
CA LEU A 140 -15.25 -5.02 -1.67
C LEU A 140 -14.32 -4.72 -0.48
N ASN A 141 -13.51 -5.70 -0.10
CA ASN A 141 -12.50 -5.56 0.94
C ASN A 141 -11.16 -5.23 0.27
N LEU A 142 -10.63 -4.04 0.54
CA LEU A 142 -9.40 -3.54 -0.08
C LEU A 142 -8.15 -3.90 0.74
N HIS A 143 -6.99 -3.82 0.09
CA HIS A 143 -5.70 -4.15 0.69
C HIS A 143 -5.29 -3.26 1.88
N ASP A 144 -5.81 -2.04 1.95
CA ASP A 144 -5.59 -1.07 3.04
C ASP A 144 -6.65 -1.17 4.14
N GLY A 145 -7.47 -2.23 4.13
CA GLY A 145 -8.51 -2.46 5.13
C GLY A 145 -9.77 -1.62 4.96
N ARG A 146 -9.86 -0.79 3.91
CA ARG A 146 -11.10 -0.09 3.55
C ARG A 146 -12.12 -1.06 2.97
N ASN A 147 -13.38 -0.68 3.09
CA ASN A 147 -14.52 -1.45 2.58
C ASN A 147 -15.39 -0.54 1.74
N ILE A 148 -15.64 -0.92 0.48
CA ILE A 148 -16.55 -0.22 -0.42
C ILE A 148 -17.77 -1.10 -0.63
N ILE A 149 -18.96 -0.52 -0.47
CA ILE A 149 -20.22 -1.22 -0.71
C ILE A 149 -20.69 -0.87 -2.11
N VAL A 150 -20.89 -1.88 -2.93
CA VAL A 150 -21.50 -1.78 -4.26
C VAL A 150 -22.95 -2.26 -4.11
N GLN A 151 -23.89 -1.36 -4.37
CA GLN A 151 -25.30 -1.69 -4.40
C GLN A 151 -25.60 -2.39 -5.73
N LEU A 152 -26.19 -3.57 -5.64
CA LEU A 152 -26.66 -4.31 -6.81
C LEU A 152 -28.17 -4.15 -6.87
N ASN A 153 -28.68 -3.78 -8.04
CA ASN A 153 -30.12 -3.71 -8.24
C ASN A 153 -30.70 -5.13 -8.40
N ASP A 154 -29.93 -6.04 -9.01
CA ASP A 154 -30.27 -7.46 -9.13
C ASP A 154 -29.12 -8.38 -8.66
N PRO A 155 -29.28 -9.12 -7.54
CA PRO A 155 -28.22 -9.97 -6.99
C PRO A 155 -27.85 -11.20 -7.84
N ASN A 156 -28.65 -11.52 -8.87
CA ASN A 156 -28.43 -12.66 -9.77
C ASN A 156 -27.82 -12.26 -11.11
N ASN A 157 -27.67 -10.97 -11.41
CA ASN A 157 -27.18 -10.54 -12.71
C ASN A 157 -25.64 -10.51 -12.72
N SER A 158 -25.04 -11.45 -13.45
CA SER A 158 -23.57 -11.61 -13.53
C SER A 158 -22.88 -10.47 -14.27
N GLU A 159 -23.65 -9.63 -14.97
CA GLU A 159 -23.16 -8.48 -15.76
C GLU A 159 -22.85 -7.25 -14.89
N GLU A 160 -23.53 -7.09 -13.74
CA GLU A 160 -23.25 -6.02 -12.77
C GLU A 160 -22.01 -6.34 -11.91
N ASP A 161 -21.53 -7.59 -11.95
CA ASP A 161 -20.30 -8.02 -11.28
C ASP A 161 -19.04 -7.66 -12.09
N ILE A 162 -18.80 -6.35 -12.17
CA ILE A 162 -17.63 -5.80 -12.89
C ILE A 162 -16.34 -6.05 -12.10
N TYR A 163 -16.42 -6.13 -10.77
CA TYR A 163 -15.26 -6.12 -9.86
C TYR A 163 -14.80 -7.51 -9.46
N LYS A 164 -13.59 -7.89 -9.89
CA LYS A 164 -12.97 -9.16 -9.52
C LYS A 164 -11.90 -8.98 -8.44
N THR A 165 -11.59 -10.07 -7.74
CA THR A 165 -10.46 -10.08 -6.81
C THR A 165 -9.16 -9.84 -7.57
N ARG A 166 -8.25 -9.07 -6.95
CA ARG A 166 -6.96 -8.60 -7.48
C ARG A 166 -7.01 -7.50 -8.52
N ASP A 167 -8.21 -7.09 -8.94
CA ASP A 167 -8.36 -5.84 -9.66
C ASP A 167 -8.01 -4.66 -8.75
N VAL A 168 -7.67 -3.53 -9.37
CA VAL A 168 -7.30 -2.30 -8.68
C VAL A 168 -8.34 -1.23 -8.97
N LEU A 169 -8.75 -0.53 -7.93
CA LEU A 169 -9.65 0.62 -8.00
C LEU A 169 -8.84 1.89 -7.80
N GLN A 170 -9.04 2.85 -8.67
CA GLN A 170 -8.64 4.23 -8.40
C GLN A 170 -9.74 4.89 -7.59
N ILE A 171 -9.40 5.31 -6.39
CA ILE A 171 -10.32 5.89 -5.42
C ILE A 171 -9.91 7.33 -5.16
N SER A 172 -10.90 8.23 -5.13
CA SER A 172 -10.69 9.61 -4.74
C SER A 172 -10.45 9.74 -3.24
N ILE A 173 -9.55 10.64 -2.87
CA ILE A 173 -9.22 10.97 -1.50
C ILE A 173 -9.60 12.42 -1.27
N PRO A 174 -10.42 12.75 -0.24
CA PRO A 174 -10.87 11.91 0.86
C PRO A 174 -12.25 11.24 0.68
N THR A 175 -12.98 11.50 -0.40
CA THR A 175 -14.39 11.13 -0.57
C THR A 175 -14.64 9.62 -0.75
N GLN A 176 -13.61 8.86 -1.16
CA GLN A 176 -13.64 7.40 -1.35
C GLN A 176 -14.55 6.93 -2.49
N GLU A 177 -14.77 7.76 -3.49
CA GLU A 177 -15.52 7.40 -4.68
C GLU A 177 -14.61 6.66 -5.67
N VAL A 178 -15.16 5.64 -6.34
CA VAL A 178 -14.43 4.88 -7.36
C VAL A 178 -14.46 5.67 -8.66
N MET A 179 -13.28 6.07 -9.13
CA MET A 179 -13.12 6.82 -10.38
C MET A 179 -12.86 5.89 -11.55
N GLU A 180 -11.89 4.98 -11.40
CA GLU A 180 -11.46 4.07 -12.46
C GLU A 180 -11.26 2.66 -11.92
N HIS A 181 -11.48 1.66 -12.78
CA HIS A 181 -11.30 0.24 -12.49
C HIS A 181 -10.29 -0.38 -13.44
N ILE A 182 -9.22 -0.93 -12.87
CA ILE A 182 -8.13 -1.59 -13.58
C ILE A 182 -8.28 -3.10 -13.39
N LYS A 183 -8.61 -3.79 -14.48
CA LYS A 183 -8.75 -5.25 -14.49
C LYS A 183 -7.39 -5.94 -14.45
N PHE A 184 -7.26 -7.00 -13.67
CA PHE A 184 -6.06 -7.82 -13.62
C PHE A 184 -6.00 -8.77 -14.84
N ASN A 185 -5.48 -8.28 -15.96
CA ASN A 185 -5.35 -9.02 -17.22
C ASN A 185 -3.91 -9.02 -17.76
N GLU A 186 -3.69 -9.78 -18.83
CA GLU A 186 -2.45 -9.70 -19.61
C GLU A 186 -2.31 -8.32 -20.26
N ASN A 187 -1.08 -7.93 -20.53
CA ASN A 187 -0.65 -6.61 -21.02
C ASN A 187 -0.86 -5.42 -20.08
N VAL A 188 -1.29 -5.64 -18.85
CA VAL A 188 -1.45 -4.59 -17.84
C VAL A 188 -0.10 -4.24 -17.19
N PHE A 189 0.18 -2.96 -17.03
CA PHE A 189 1.38 -2.48 -16.34
C PHE A 189 1.24 -2.68 -14.82
N SER A 190 2.21 -3.35 -14.20
CA SER A 190 2.13 -3.74 -12.80
C SER A 190 3.45 -3.54 -12.05
N ILE A 191 3.37 -3.36 -10.73
CA ILE A 191 4.48 -3.34 -9.79
C ILE A 191 4.47 -4.56 -8.88
N VAL A 192 5.67 -5.03 -8.52
CA VAL A 192 5.83 -6.12 -7.56
C VAL A 192 5.91 -5.58 -6.14
N ILE A 193 4.96 -5.98 -5.28
CA ILE A 193 4.82 -5.46 -3.91
C ILE A 193 5.54 -6.30 -2.85
N ALA A 194 5.95 -7.53 -3.17
CA ALA A 194 6.64 -8.42 -2.24
C ALA A 194 7.52 -9.47 -2.96
N GLY A 195 8.38 -10.13 -2.19
CA GLY A 195 9.29 -11.17 -2.69
C GLY A 195 10.65 -10.63 -3.16
N ARG A 196 11.39 -11.46 -3.91
CA ARG A 196 12.76 -11.15 -4.35
C ARG A 196 12.80 -9.98 -5.34
N ASN A 197 11.76 -9.86 -6.16
CA ASN A 197 11.64 -8.88 -7.23
C ASN A 197 10.88 -7.61 -6.79
N LEU A 198 10.83 -7.34 -5.48
CA LEU A 198 10.17 -6.16 -4.90
C LEU A 198 10.56 -4.87 -5.63
N GLY A 199 9.56 -4.05 -5.97
CA GLY A 199 9.72 -2.74 -6.58
C GLY A 199 10.10 -2.78 -8.07
N LEU A 200 10.26 -3.96 -8.67
CA LEU A 200 10.33 -4.06 -10.12
C LEU A 200 8.94 -3.81 -10.70
N THR A 201 8.90 -3.07 -11.80
CA THR A 201 7.69 -2.87 -12.59
C THR A 201 7.86 -3.52 -13.96
N GLY A 202 6.75 -3.78 -14.64
CA GLY A 202 6.75 -4.35 -15.97
C GLY A 202 5.32 -4.62 -16.45
N LYS A 203 5.19 -4.98 -17.73
CA LYS A 203 3.92 -5.43 -18.30
C LYS A 203 3.72 -6.92 -18.03
N ILE A 204 2.51 -7.31 -17.67
CA ILE A 204 2.16 -8.73 -17.48
C ILE A 204 2.11 -9.41 -18.85
N THR A 205 2.93 -10.42 -19.08
CA THR A 205 2.92 -11.19 -20.34
C THR A 205 2.09 -12.46 -20.24
N LYS A 206 2.18 -13.14 -19.10
CA LYS A 206 1.51 -14.43 -18.90
C LYS A 206 1.07 -14.63 -17.45
N ILE A 207 -0.16 -15.11 -17.28
CA ILE A 207 -0.72 -15.47 -15.97
C ILE A 207 -0.91 -16.99 -15.90
N GLU A 208 -0.07 -17.67 -15.11
CA GLU A 208 -0.18 -19.11 -14.88
C GLU A 208 -0.93 -19.39 -13.59
N LYS A 209 -2.21 -19.75 -13.70
CA LYS A 209 -3.01 -20.18 -12.55
C LYS A 209 -2.72 -21.65 -12.26
N ARG A 210 -2.21 -21.93 -11.07
CA ARG A 210 -2.00 -23.29 -10.57
C ARG A 210 -2.75 -23.47 -9.25
N PHE A 211 -3.23 -24.68 -9.02
CA PHE A 211 -3.90 -25.04 -7.79
C PHE A 211 -2.88 -25.22 -6.66
N GLY A 212 -3.10 -24.53 -5.55
CA GLY A 212 -2.24 -24.56 -4.36
C GLY A 212 -1.87 -23.17 -3.82
N PRO A 213 -1.52 -23.06 -2.53
CA PRO A 213 -1.12 -21.79 -1.92
C PRO A 213 0.15 -21.25 -2.60
N HIS A 214 0.12 -19.99 -3.03
CA HIS A 214 1.21 -19.34 -3.77
C HIS A 214 1.68 -20.08 -5.04
N ALA A 215 0.90 -21.00 -5.58
CA ALA A 215 1.29 -21.78 -6.76
C ALA A 215 1.10 -21.01 -8.07
N SER A 216 0.21 -20.02 -8.07
CA SER A 216 -0.06 -19.19 -9.24
C SER A 216 1.04 -18.14 -9.45
N MET A 217 1.54 -18.07 -10.67
CA MET A 217 2.69 -17.26 -11.05
C MET A 217 2.30 -16.26 -12.15
N VAL A 218 2.97 -15.12 -12.14
CA VAL A 218 2.82 -14.06 -13.14
C VAL A 218 4.20 -13.74 -13.70
N THR A 219 4.30 -13.73 -15.03
CA THR A 219 5.50 -13.31 -15.74
C THR A 219 5.35 -11.85 -16.14
N LEU A 220 6.34 -11.04 -15.76
CA LEU A 220 6.41 -9.61 -16.06
C LEU A 220 7.62 -9.35 -16.96
N GLU A 221 7.47 -8.41 -17.87
CA GLU A 221 8.53 -7.98 -18.78
C GLU A 221 8.78 -6.48 -18.65
N ARG A 222 10.07 -6.11 -18.57
CA ARG A 222 10.54 -4.73 -18.65
C ARG A 222 11.91 -4.69 -19.33
N ASP A 223 12.07 -3.79 -20.30
CA ASP A 223 13.33 -3.53 -21.01
C ASP A 223 14.00 -4.82 -21.56
N GLY A 224 13.18 -5.74 -22.10
CA GLY A 224 13.63 -7.03 -22.65
C GLY A 224 14.04 -8.08 -21.60
N LYS A 225 13.86 -7.80 -20.31
CA LYS A 225 14.08 -8.77 -19.22
C LYS A 225 12.75 -9.26 -18.68
N THR A 226 12.56 -10.57 -18.73
CA THR A 226 11.41 -11.24 -18.11
C THR A 226 11.76 -11.71 -16.71
N PHE A 227 10.86 -11.51 -15.76
CA PHE A 227 10.97 -12.05 -14.42
C PHE A 227 9.62 -12.59 -13.92
N GLN A 228 9.68 -13.61 -13.07
CA GLN A 228 8.50 -14.28 -12.55
C GLN A 228 8.27 -13.92 -11.08
N THR A 229 7.00 -13.75 -10.70
CA THR A 229 6.57 -13.50 -9.31
C THR A 229 5.29 -14.25 -9.00
N ALA A 230 4.99 -14.41 -7.72
CA ALA A 230 3.70 -14.95 -7.31
C ALA A 230 2.58 -13.98 -7.72
N LEU A 231 1.44 -14.53 -8.12
CA LEU A 231 0.29 -13.75 -8.58
C LEU A 231 -0.19 -12.74 -7.51
N GLU A 232 -0.07 -13.10 -6.24
CA GLU A 232 -0.40 -12.24 -5.10
C GLU A 232 0.52 -11.03 -4.93
N TYR A 233 1.71 -11.04 -5.53
CA TYR A 233 2.68 -9.95 -5.42
C TYR A 233 2.60 -8.96 -6.58
N ALA A 234 1.81 -9.25 -7.61
CA ALA A 234 1.55 -8.32 -8.69
C ALA A 234 0.46 -7.32 -8.26
N PHE A 235 0.74 -6.04 -8.48
CA PHE A 235 -0.17 -4.93 -8.23
C PHE A 235 -0.31 -4.11 -9.52
N PRO A 236 -1.48 -4.14 -10.18
CA PRO A 236 -1.77 -3.32 -11.35
C PRO A 236 -1.65 -1.81 -11.09
N LEU A 237 -1.05 -1.09 -12.01
CA LEU A 237 -0.90 0.37 -11.97
C LEU A 237 -1.66 1.09 -13.08
N GLY A 238 -1.98 0.39 -14.17
CA GLY A 238 -2.67 0.94 -15.33
C GLY A 238 -2.61 -0.01 -16.52
N THR A 239 -3.46 0.21 -17.52
CA THR A 239 -3.55 -0.62 -18.72
C THR A 239 -2.28 -0.50 -19.57
N GLU A 240 -2.04 0.66 -20.16
CA GLU A 240 -0.86 0.88 -21.03
C GLU A 240 0.27 1.63 -20.33
N ASN A 241 -0.09 2.68 -19.59
CA ASN A 241 0.80 3.53 -18.81
C ASN A 241 0.42 3.47 -17.32
N PRO A 242 1.40 3.62 -16.40
CA PRO A 242 1.08 3.70 -14.99
C PRO A 242 0.27 4.97 -14.71
N LEU A 243 -0.84 4.84 -13.96
CA LEU A 243 -1.63 5.99 -13.48
C LEU A 243 -0.94 6.77 -12.36
N ILE A 244 0.27 6.37 -11.97
CA ILE A 244 1.04 6.96 -10.88
C ILE A 244 2.46 7.24 -11.34
N SER A 245 3.05 8.30 -10.79
CA SER A 245 4.49 8.50 -10.90
C SER A 245 5.26 7.36 -10.23
N LEU A 246 6.34 6.93 -10.87
CA LEU A 246 7.19 5.84 -10.38
C LEU A 246 8.59 6.34 -10.05
N PRO A 247 9.24 5.76 -9.01
CA PRO A 247 10.62 6.08 -8.71
C PRO A 247 11.52 5.62 -9.86
N SER A 248 12.46 6.50 -10.21
CA SER A 248 13.52 6.27 -11.21
C SER A 248 14.50 5.18 -10.78
#